data_AF-A0A9E2TR15-F1
#
_entry.id   AF-A0A9E2TR15-F1
#
_cell.length_a   1.000
_cell.length_b   1.000
_cell.length_c   1.000
_cell.angle_alpha   90.00
_cell.angle_beta   90.00
_cell.angle_gamma   90.00
#
_symmetry.space_group_name_H-M   'P 1'
#
loop_
_entity.id
_entity.type
_entity.pdbx_description
1 polymer ?
#
loop_
_entity_poly.entity_id
_entity_poly.type
_entity_poly.pdbx_seq_one_letter_code
_entity_poly.pdbx_strand_id
1 'polypeptide(L)'
;MDENEISSIIVNTSLKIHRELGPGLFESVYEEILTYELLKKDLLVERQKVIPVKWDQVIMDQGFRADLIIDRKVIIEIKSIEAVAPVHQKQLLTYLKLTGLKLGLLINFNEALIKNGIQRIVNNL
;
A
#
# COMPACT_ATOMS: atom_id res chain seq x y z
N MET A 1 -5.44 -16.67 4.01
CA MET A 1 -6.30 -15.47 4.00
C MET A 1 -6.52 -15.01 2.58
N ASP A 2 -7.71 -14.54 2.25
CA ASP A 2 -8.00 -13.87 0.97
C ASP A 2 -7.67 -12.36 1.03
N GLU A 3 -7.75 -11.70 -0.12
CA GLU A 3 -7.48 -10.27 -0.29
C GLU A 3 -8.38 -9.38 0.59
N ASN A 4 -9.62 -9.79 0.85
CA ASN A 4 -10.58 -9.02 1.65
C ASN A 4 -10.29 -9.12 3.15
N GLU A 5 -9.93 -10.31 3.62
CA GLU A 5 -9.50 -10.54 4.99
C GLU A 5 -8.21 -9.76 5.29
N ILE A 6 -7.22 -9.83 4.39
CA ILE A 6 -5.96 -9.08 4.50
C ILE A 6 -6.24 -7.57 4.50
N SER A 7 -7.08 -7.09 3.56
CA SER A 7 -7.49 -5.68 3.51
C SER A 7 -8.13 -5.21 4.81
N SER A 8 -8.96 -6.04 5.44
CA SER A 8 -9.63 -5.70 6.69
C SER A 8 -8.62 -5.55 7.83
N ILE A 9 -7.60 -6.42 7.88
CA ILE A 9 -6.50 -6.29 8.84
C ILE A 9 -5.72 -4.99 8.61
N ILE A 10 -5.36 -4.68 7.36
CA ILE A 10 -4.60 -3.48 7.03
C ILE A 10 -5.37 -2.21 7.42
N VAL A 11 -6.66 -2.15 7.10
CA VAL A 11 -7.55 -1.03 7.44
C VAL A 11 -7.63 -0.83 8.95
N ASN A 12 -7.87 -1.91 9.72
CA ASN A 12 -7.94 -1.85 11.18
C ASN A 12 -6.60 -1.44 11.82
N THR A 13 -5.50 -1.89 11.24
CA THR A 13 -4.15 -1.53 11.70
C THR A 13 -3.84 -0.06 11.42
N SER A 14 -4.19 0.43 10.22
CA SER A 14 -4.05 1.84 9.86
C SER A 14 -4.92 2.75 10.72
N LEU A 15 -6.13 2.31 11.07
CA LEU A 15 -7.02 2.98 12.03
C LEU A 15 -6.40 3.11 13.42
N LYS A 16 -5.77 2.04 13.93
CA LYS A 16 -5.06 2.07 15.21
C LYS A 16 -3.93 3.09 15.18
N ILE A 17 -3.06 3.01 14.16
CA ILE A 17 -1.89 3.89 14.01
C ILE A 17 -2.32 5.36 13.94
N HIS A 18 -3.32 5.68 13.12
CA HIS A 18 -3.81 7.05 12.96
C HIS A 18 -4.44 7.58 14.26
N ARG A 19 -5.13 6.75 15.04
CA ARG A 19 -5.66 7.15 16.36
C ARG A 19 -4.58 7.46 17.38
N GLU A 20 -3.48 6.71 17.38
CA GLU A 20 -2.40 6.86 18.35
C GLU A 20 -1.46 8.01 18.00
N LEU A 21 -1.16 8.22 16.71
CA LEU A 21 -0.14 9.17 16.26
C LEU A 21 -0.71 10.43 15.60
N GLY A 22 -1.96 10.38 15.13
CA GLY A 22 -2.55 11.44 14.32
C GLY A 22 -1.87 11.61 12.95
N PRO A 23 -2.29 12.62 12.16
CA PRO A 23 -1.64 13.00 10.91
C PRO A 23 -0.34 13.81 11.15
N GLY A 24 0.47 13.98 10.10
CA GLY A 24 1.63 14.90 10.10
C GLY A 24 3.02 14.27 10.13
N LEU A 25 3.13 12.95 10.26
CA LEU A 25 4.42 12.24 10.13
C LEU A 25 4.80 12.01 8.66
N PHE A 26 6.09 11.71 8.41
CA PHE A 26 6.56 11.32 7.08
C PHE A 26 6.02 9.93 6.67
N GLU A 27 5.89 9.72 5.35
CA GLU A 27 5.47 8.42 4.77
C GLU A 27 6.32 7.25 5.29
N SER A 28 7.65 7.44 5.37
CA SER A 28 8.59 6.45 5.88
C SER A 28 8.33 6.04 7.33
N VAL A 29 7.83 6.95 8.17
CA VAL A 29 7.50 6.65 9.57
C VAL A 29 6.24 5.79 9.64
N TYR A 30 5.20 6.13 8.87
CA TYR A 30 4.00 5.30 8.81
C TYR A 30 4.28 3.92 8.20
N GLU A 31 5.14 3.85 7.18
CA GLU A 31 5.56 2.58 6.59
C GLU A 31 6.24 1.68 7.62
N GLU A 32 7.19 2.21 8.39
CA GLU A 32 7.91 1.45 9.41
C GLU A 32 6.94 0.89 10.47
N ILE A 33 6.03 1.73 10.97
CA ILE A 33 5.08 1.37 12.03
C ILE A 33 4.03 0.39 11.50
N LEU A 34 3.50 0.61 10.30
CA LEU A 34 2.54 -0.29 9.67
C LEU A 34 3.17 -1.65 9.41
N THR A 35 4.42 -1.70 8.94
CA THR A 35 5.17 -2.95 8.78
C THR A 35 5.27 -3.69 10.11
N TYR A 36 5.72 -3.02 11.17
CA TYR A 36 5.86 -3.61 12.50
C TYR A 36 4.54 -4.19 13.02
N GLU A 37 3.44 -3.46 12.91
CA GLU A 37 2.14 -3.92 13.38
C GLU A 37 1.55 -5.07 12.54
N LEU A 38 1.82 -5.12 11.23
CA LEU A 38 1.38 -6.21 10.37
C LEU A 38 2.21 -7.48 10.59
N LEU A 39 3.53 -7.37 10.80
CA LEU A 39 4.39 -8.50 11.16
C LEU A 39 3.95 -9.14 12.49
N LYS A 40 3.54 -8.32 13.48
CA LYS A 40 2.96 -8.80 14.75
C LYS A 40 1.65 -9.57 14.61
N LYS A 41 1.02 -9.52 13.43
CA LYS A 41 -0.19 -10.26 13.09
C LYS A 41 0.12 -11.49 12.23
N ASP A 42 1.38 -11.92 12.21
CA ASP A 42 1.88 -13.08 11.47
C ASP A 42 1.67 -12.99 9.95
N LEU A 43 1.57 -11.76 9.41
CA LEU A 43 1.51 -11.51 7.97
C LEU A 43 2.91 -11.42 7.37
N LEU A 44 3.09 -11.95 6.16
CA LEU A 44 4.30 -11.73 5.37
C LEU A 44 4.28 -10.31 4.82
N VAL A 45 5.32 -9.52 5.13
CA VAL A 45 5.45 -8.13 4.66
C VAL A 45 6.73 -7.98 3.85
N GLU A 46 6.60 -7.72 2.55
CA GLU A 46 7.73 -7.33 1.69
C GLU A 46 7.76 -5.81 1.57
N ARG A 47 8.80 -5.17 2.11
CA ARG A 47 8.95 -3.72 2.09
C ARG A 47 9.73 -3.25 0.87
N GLN A 48 9.35 -2.07 0.36
CA GLN A 48 10.09 -1.34 -0.66
C GLN A 48 10.44 -2.24 -1.85
N LYS A 49 9.48 -3.10 -2.24
CA LYS A 49 9.66 -4.18 -3.20
C LYS A 49 9.74 -3.61 -4.61
N VAL A 50 10.83 -3.91 -5.31
CA VAL A 50 10.98 -3.55 -6.73
C VAL A 50 9.97 -4.32 -7.57
N ILE A 51 9.23 -3.59 -8.39
CA ILE A 51 8.33 -4.13 -9.41
C ILE A 51 9.00 -3.88 -10.77
N PRO A 52 9.58 -4.92 -11.40
CA PRO A 52 10.28 -4.77 -12.66
C PRO A 52 9.30 -4.44 -13.78
N VAL A 53 9.77 -3.64 -14.74
CA VAL A 53 9.04 -3.36 -15.98
C VAL A 53 9.73 -4.10 -17.11
N LYS A 54 8.97 -4.90 -17.86
CA LYS A 54 9.46 -5.50 -19.10
C LYS A 54 9.22 -4.53 -20.25
N TRP A 55 10.30 -4.09 -20.89
CA TRP A 55 10.26 -3.29 -22.11
C TRP A 55 10.98 -4.06 -23.22
N ASP A 56 10.23 -4.50 -24.22
CA ASP A 56 10.70 -5.42 -25.26
C ASP A 56 11.32 -6.70 -24.65
N GLN A 57 12.61 -6.95 -24.88
CA GLN A 57 13.34 -8.11 -24.33
C GLN A 57 14.07 -7.78 -23.02
N VAL A 58 14.03 -6.52 -22.56
CA VAL A 58 14.80 -6.07 -21.40
C VAL A 58 13.90 -5.99 -20.17
N ILE A 59 14.39 -6.55 -19.06
CA ILE A 59 13.78 -6.38 -17.74
C ILE A 59 14.48 -5.18 -17.08
N MET A 60 13.71 -4.16 -16.73
CA MET A 60 14.19 -2.96 -16.09
C MET A 60 13.76 -2.96 -14.62
N ASP A 61 14.73 -3.15 -13.73
CA ASP A 61 14.51 -3.15 -12.27
C ASP A 61 14.39 -1.73 -11.66
N GLN A 62 14.57 -0.67 -12.48
CA GLN A 62 14.43 0.72 -12.03
C GLN A 62 13.01 1.30 -12.20
N GLY A 63 12.03 0.49 -12.63
CA GLY A 63 10.71 1.00 -13.00
C GLY A 63 9.90 1.51 -11.81
N PHE A 64 9.57 0.61 -10.88
CA PHE A 64 8.65 0.90 -9.80
C PHE A 64 9.06 0.22 -8.48
N ARG A 65 8.61 0.80 -7.39
CA ARG A 65 8.82 0.28 -6.04
C ARG A 65 7.51 0.42 -5.28
N ALA A 66 6.99 -0.71 -4.80
CA ALA A 66 5.83 -0.70 -3.91
C ALA A 66 6.30 -0.51 -2.47
N ASP A 67 5.57 0.30 -1.69
CA ASP A 67 5.92 0.53 -0.30
C ASP A 67 5.83 -0.78 0.49
N LEU A 68 4.70 -1.49 0.39
CA LEU A 68 4.51 -2.80 1.01
C LEU A 68 3.76 -3.77 0.08
N ILE A 69 4.13 -5.04 0.13
CA ILE A 69 3.32 -6.15 -0.39
C ILE A 69 3.04 -7.14 0.75
N ILE A 70 1.75 -7.38 1.01
CA ILE A 70 1.27 -8.21 2.12
C ILE A 70 0.84 -9.57 1.58
N ASP A 71 1.40 -10.65 2.15
CA ASP A 71 1.10 -12.04 1.81
C ASP A 71 1.20 -12.37 0.31
N ARG A 72 1.98 -11.56 -0.45
CA ARG A 72 2.04 -11.62 -1.92
C ARG A 72 0.65 -11.50 -2.57
N LYS A 73 -0.25 -10.73 -1.96
CA LYS A 73 -1.66 -10.58 -2.38
C LYS A 73 -2.15 -9.14 -2.45
N VAL A 74 -1.75 -8.31 -1.49
CA VAL A 74 -2.22 -6.92 -1.39
C VAL A 74 -1.04 -5.96 -1.43
N ILE A 75 -1.09 -4.99 -2.36
CA ILE A 75 -0.12 -3.89 -2.40
C ILE A 75 -0.61 -2.75 -1.50
N ILE A 76 0.27 -2.12 -0.75
CA ILE A 76 -0.02 -0.88 -0.02
C ILE A 76 0.90 0.21 -0.55
N GLU A 77 0.32 1.36 -0.87
CA GLU A 77 1.01 2.61 -1.13
C GLU A 77 0.63 3.60 -0.04
N ILE A 78 1.62 4.19 0.62
CA ILE A 78 1.44 5.09 1.75
C ILE A 78 1.62 6.51 1.27
N LYS A 79 0.75 7.40 1.74
CA LYS A 79 0.83 8.83 1.48
C LYS A 79 0.72 9.60 2.79
N SER A 80 1.37 10.74 2.85
CA SER A 80 1.20 11.72 3.93
C SER A 80 1.25 13.12 3.33
N ILE A 81 0.24 13.42 2.50
CA ILE A 81 0.16 14.63 1.68
C ILE A 81 -1.21 15.28 1.83
N GLU A 82 -1.32 16.58 1.51
CA GLU A 82 -2.57 17.33 1.60
C GLU A 82 -3.69 16.71 0.76
N ALA A 83 -3.40 16.28 -0.47
CA ALA A 83 -4.41 15.72 -1.36
C ALA A 83 -3.84 14.59 -2.23
N VAL A 84 -4.59 13.49 -2.31
CA VAL A 84 -4.30 12.41 -3.25
C VAL A 84 -4.80 12.79 -4.64
N ALA A 85 -3.87 13.07 -5.55
CA ALA A 85 -4.18 13.27 -6.97
C ALA A 85 -4.55 11.95 -7.69
N PRO A 86 -5.36 12.00 -8.77
CA PRO A 86 -5.76 10.81 -9.54
C PRO A 86 -4.60 9.97 -10.10
N VAL A 87 -3.42 10.57 -10.28
CA VAL A 87 -2.21 9.87 -10.75
C VAL A 87 -1.76 8.78 -9.78
N HIS A 88 -1.94 8.96 -8.47
CA HIS A 88 -1.54 7.97 -7.47
C HIS A 88 -2.36 6.68 -7.59
N GLN A 89 -3.67 6.80 -7.83
CA GLN A 89 -4.53 5.62 -8.08
C GLN A 89 -4.13 4.90 -9.38
N LYS A 90 -3.82 5.67 -10.44
CA LYS A 90 -3.36 5.10 -11.72
C LYS A 90 -2.01 4.39 -11.58
N GLN A 91 -1.12 4.91 -10.75
CA GLN A 91 0.16 4.29 -10.42
C GLN A 91 -0.06 2.94 -9.72
N LEU A 92 -0.86 2.91 -8.65
CA LEU A 92 -1.18 1.67 -7.95
C LEU A 92 -1.86 0.64 -8.87
N LEU A 93 -2.79 1.07 -9.74
CA LEU A 93 -3.40 0.16 -10.72
C LEU A 93 -2.36 -0.40 -11.70
N THR A 94 -1.36 0.38 -12.10
CA THR A 94 -0.23 -0.09 -12.91
C THR A 94 0.55 -1.18 -12.18
N TYR A 95 0.80 -1.01 -10.88
CA TYR A 95 1.53 -2.00 -10.07
C TYR A 95 0.76 -3.32 -10.02
N LEU A 96 -0.56 -3.26 -9.81
CA LEU A 96 -1.43 -4.44 -9.83
C LEU A 96 -1.38 -5.17 -11.17
N LYS A 97 -1.41 -4.44 -12.29
CA LYS A 97 -1.30 -5.04 -13.63
C LYS A 97 0.05 -5.71 -13.87
N LEU A 98 1.15 -5.06 -13.47
CA LEU A 98 2.51 -5.58 -13.67
C LEU A 98 2.80 -6.81 -12.81
N THR A 99 2.26 -6.84 -11.58
CA THR A 99 2.48 -7.95 -10.63
C THR A 99 1.46 -9.07 -10.79
N GLY A 100 0.33 -8.83 -11.47
CA GLY A 100 -0.80 -9.75 -11.52
C GLY A 100 -1.62 -9.81 -10.22
N LEU A 101 -1.28 -8.98 -9.22
CA LEU A 101 -2.05 -8.88 -7.98
C LEU A 101 -3.39 -8.19 -8.24
N LYS A 102 -4.39 -8.56 -7.43
CA LYS A 102 -5.78 -8.16 -7.66
C LYS A 102 -6.22 -6.98 -6.81
N LEU A 103 -5.53 -6.70 -5.70
CA LEU A 103 -5.93 -5.70 -4.73
C LEU A 103 -4.77 -4.80 -4.31
N GLY A 104 -5.02 -3.49 -4.33
CA GLY A 104 -4.14 -2.48 -3.76
C GLY A 104 -4.90 -1.53 -2.82
N LEU A 105 -4.21 -1.02 -1.81
CA LEU A 105 -4.69 0.03 -0.91
C LEU A 105 -3.77 1.24 -1.01
N LEU A 106 -4.33 2.39 -1.35
CA LEU A 106 -3.65 3.68 -1.24
C LEU A 106 -4.12 4.34 0.07
N ILE A 107 -3.20 4.62 0.98
CA ILE A 107 -3.51 5.05 2.35
C ILE A 107 -2.86 6.40 2.61
N ASN A 108 -3.67 7.48 2.61
CA ASN A 108 -3.22 8.81 3.02
C ASN A 108 -3.44 9.03 4.52
N PHE A 109 -2.35 9.06 5.28
CA PHE A 109 -2.38 9.30 6.72
C PHE A 109 -2.57 10.77 7.11
N ASN A 110 -2.47 11.71 6.17
CA ASN A 110 -2.62 13.14 6.44
C ASN A 110 -4.09 13.62 6.46
N GLU A 111 -5.05 12.70 6.35
CA GLU A 111 -6.48 13.00 6.48
C GLU A 111 -6.90 13.18 7.95
N ALA A 112 -7.91 14.02 8.19
CA ALA A 112 -8.49 14.20 9.52
C ALA A 112 -9.13 12.90 10.05
N LEU A 113 -9.73 12.11 9.15
CA LEU A 113 -10.23 10.78 9.43
C LEU A 113 -9.60 9.80 8.45
N ILE A 114 -8.84 8.82 8.93
CA ILE A 114 -8.14 7.84 8.09
C ILE A 114 -9.05 7.08 7.11
N LYS A 115 -10.33 6.87 7.46
CA LYS A 115 -11.31 6.23 6.55
C LYS A 115 -11.48 6.99 5.23
N ASN A 116 -11.25 8.32 5.23
CA ASN A 116 -11.32 9.15 4.03
C ASN A 116 -10.02 9.05 3.21
N GLY A 117 -8.91 8.68 3.86
CA GLY A 117 -7.61 8.53 3.24
C GLY A 117 -7.34 7.16 2.64
N ILE A 118 -8.21 6.17 2.88
CA ILE A 118 -8.06 4.82 2.36
C ILE A 118 -8.85 4.70 1.06
N GLN A 119 -8.14 4.44 -0.03
CA GLN A 119 -8.71 4.16 -1.34
C GLN A 119 -8.36 2.73 -1.76
N ARG A 120 -9.40 1.98 -2.11
CA ARG A 120 -9.27 0.59 -2.56
C ARG A 120 -9.23 0.54 -4.08
N ILE A 121 -8.18 -0.05 -4.65
CA ILE A 121 -7.99 -0.19 -6.09
C ILE A 121 -7.98 -1.68 -6.44
N VAL A 122 -8.76 -2.07 -7.45
CA VAL A 122 -8.93 -3.47 -7.86
C VAL A 122 -8.48 -3.72 -9.30
N ASN A 123 -7.93 -4.90 -9.55
CA ASN A 123 -7.51 -5.39 -10.85
C ASN A 123 -8.16 -6.76 -11.12
N ASN A 124 -9.36 -6.77 -11.69
CA ASN A 124 -10.14 -7.98 -11.97
C ASN A 124 -10.29 -8.91 -10.76
N LEU A 125 -10.59 -8.31 -9.59
CA LEU A 125 -10.83 -9.03 -8.33
C LEU A 125 -12.17 -9.75 -8.35
#